data_AF-A0A820AWS5-F1
#
_entry.id   AF-A0A820AWS5-F1
#
_cell.length_a   1.000
_cell.length_b   1.000
_cell.length_c   1.000
_cell.angle_alpha   90.00
_cell.angle_beta   90.00
_cell.angle_gamma   90.00
#
_symmetry.space_group_name_H-M   'P 1'
#
loop_
_entity.id
_entity.type
_entity.pdbx_description
1 polymer ?
#
loop_
_entity_poly.entity_id
_entity_poly.type
_entity_poly.pdbx_seq_one_letter_code
_entity_poly.pdbx_strand_id
1 'polypeptide(L)'
;MNNQPSSSMNFLIVSDSHGRYLGLRDTASYNVVTHAVSGLSWLYNRKRNLCATTLLSSVEFRPYLLQANAIFFSIGTNSVRANKAREIIPQIQQLIFDLRQKFPHFNEREKITIALCFPCFKELPQFKDEFNLMFNINLYNEQLKILSDQINFSIIDLRITGNHIADGIHVHRHFNYIIRNTIIDYFNEFIERSSINSTVSISTSKPSQSSFRSQESNILRNKKHNEKRKLKRQLYVIKRKLYNEWNLETIKKYLNKLEIRYAHIPRYYNYTLRIQFNNQDDHDLAENKLPTEIFDEKNYKTFINNESP
;
A
#
# COMPACT_ATOMS: atom_id res chain seq x y z
N MET A 1 -26.47 -28.65 -16.76
CA MET A 1 -25.85 -28.71 -15.43
C MET A 1 -25.19 -27.37 -15.19
N ASN A 2 -25.70 -26.59 -14.23
CA ASN A 2 -25.23 -25.24 -13.94
C ASN A 2 -23.91 -25.32 -13.17
N ASN A 3 -22.80 -24.98 -13.83
CA ASN A 3 -21.53 -24.70 -13.17
C ASN A 3 -21.70 -23.42 -12.33
N GLN A 4 -21.99 -23.55 -11.04
CA GLN A 4 -21.87 -22.44 -10.11
C GLN A 4 -20.41 -21.99 -10.08
N PRO A 5 -20.11 -20.68 -10.19
CA PRO A 5 -18.77 -20.19 -9.92
C PRO A 5 -18.43 -20.46 -8.46
N SER A 6 -17.26 -21.04 -8.20
CA SER A 6 -16.65 -21.10 -6.86
C SER A 6 -16.74 -19.71 -6.23
N SER A 7 -17.40 -19.57 -5.08
CA SER A 7 -17.67 -18.27 -4.47
C SER A 7 -16.36 -17.49 -4.28
N SER A 8 -16.28 -16.31 -4.88
CA SER A 8 -15.17 -15.36 -4.69
C SER A 8 -14.99 -15.04 -3.20
N MET A 9 -13.75 -15.08 -2.69
CA MET A 9 -13.45 -14.75 -1.30
C MET A 9 -13.70 -13.26 -1.04
N ASN A 10 -14.44 -12.92 0.01
CA ASN A 10 -14.70 -11.53 0.40
C ASN A 10 -13.74 -11.10 1.51
N PHE A 11 -12.83 -10.18 1.20
CA PHE A 11 -11.95 -9.56 2.20
C PHE A 11 -12.52 -8.22 2.66
N LEU A 12 -12.59 -8.02 3.97
CA LEU A 12 -12.92 -6.74 4.58
C LEU A 12 -11.65 -6.10 5.13
N ILE A 13 -11.27 -4.93 4.60
CA ILE A 13 -10.17 -4.12 5.11
C ILE A 13 -10.74 -3.01 5.98
N VAL A 14 -10.33 -2.97 7.25
CA VAL A 14 -10.62 -1.87 8.16
C VAL A 14 -9.31 -1.13 8.43
N SER A 15 -9.27 0.15 8.09
CA SER A 15 -8.02 0.91 8.17
C SER A 15 -8.26 2.34 8.62
N ASP A 16 -7.19 2.99 9.08
CA ASP A 16 -7.15 4.42 9.26
C ASP A 16 -7.03 5.18 7.91
N SER A 17 -6.44 6.37 7.93
CA SER A 17 -6.20 7.18 6.72
C SER A 17 -5.37 6.49 5.64
N HIS A 18 -4.54 5.50 5.98
CA HIS A 18 -3.72 4.78 5.00
C HIS A 18 -4.57 3.95 4.02
N GLY A 19 -5.71 3.43 4.47
CA GLY A 19 -6.63 2.64 3.66
C GLY A 19 -7.18 3.38 2.44
N ARG A 20 -7.29 4.71 2.51
CA ARG A 20 -7.88 5.55 1.44
C ARG A 20 -7.13 5.48 0.12
N TYR A 21 -5.85 5.10 0.15
CA TYR A 21 -4.98 5.13 -1.02
C TYR A 21 -4.60 3.74 -1.53
N LEU A 22 -5.20 2.68 -0.99
CA LEU A 22 -4.89 1.30 -1.39
C LEU A 22 -5.35 1.01 -2.82
N GLY A 23 -6.51 1.53 -3.23
CA GLY A 23 -7.04 1.37 -4.60
C GLY A 23 -7.08 -0.10 -5.04
N LEU A 24 -7.37 -1.01 -4.11
CA LEU A 24 -7.54 -2.43 -4.37
C LEU A 24 -8.81 -2.62 -5.23
N ARG A 25 -8.75 -3.57 -6.15
CA ARG A 25 -9.83 -3.87 -7.08
C ARG A 25 -10.23 -5.32 -6.89
N ASP A 26 -11.51 -5.59 -7.09
CA ASP A 26 -12.02 -6.95 -7.15
C ASP A 26 -11.35 -7.72 -8.30
N THR A 27 -11.24 -9.02 -8.10
CA THR A 27 -10.70 -9.97 -9.07
C THR A 27 -11.67 -11.13 -9.24
N ALA A 28 -11.38 -12.04 -10.17
CA ALA A 28 -12.16 -13.27 -10.29
C ALA A 28 -12.06 -14.17 -9.05
N SER A 29 -10.99 -14.03 -8.26
CA SER A 29 -10.71 -14.90 -7.10
C SER A 29 -11.17 -14.31 -5.77
N TYR A 30 -11.28 -12.99 -5.67
CA TYR A 30 -11.70 -12.31 -4.45
C TYR A 30 -12.31 -10.94 -4.70
N ASN A 31 -13.19 -10.53 -3.79
CA ASN A 31 -13.72 -9.19 -3.65
C ASN A 31 -13.06 -8.50 -2.45
N VAL A 32 -12.91 -7.18 -2.51
CA VAL A 32 -12.34 -6.38 -1.41
C VAL A 32 -13.25 -5.22 -1.08
N VAL A 33 -13.73 -5.19 0.16
CA VAL A 33 -14.39 -4.03 0.73
C VAL A 33 -13.40 -3.31 1.63
N THR A 34 -13.09 -2.05 1.34
CA THR A 34 -12.22 -1.22 2.19
C THR A 34 -13.03 -0.17 2.92
N HIS A 35 -12.95 -0.15 4.25
CA HIS A 35 -13.50 0.88 5.10
C HIS A 35 -12.36 1.65 5.78
N ALA A 36 -12.10 2.88 5.30
CA ALA A 36 -10.97 3.70 5.73
C ALA A 36 -11.43 4.97 6.46
N VAL A 37 -11.18 5.02 7.77
CA VAL A 37 -11.63 6.11 8.64
C VAL A 37 -10.42 6.88 9.17
N SER A 38 -10.23 8.13 8.73
CA SER A 38 -9.12 8.97 9.22
C SER A 38 -9.18 9.13 10.73
N GLY A 39 -8.05 8.85 11.40
CA GLY A 39 -7.96 8.94 12.85
C GLY A 39 -8.47 7.71 13.60
N LEU A 40 -8.87 6.64 12.92
CA LEU A 40 -9.28 5.38 13.56
C LEU A 40 -8.18 4.86 14.48
N SER A 41 -8.59 4.44 15.67
CA SER A 41 -7.73 3.92 16.73
C SER A 41 -8.38 2.69 17.38
N TRP A 42 -7.55 1.82 17.95
CA TRP A 42 -7.99 0.71 18.81
C TRP A 42 -8.69 1.21 20.07
N LEU A 43 -8.13 2.25 20.68
CA LEU A 43 -8.63 2.86 21.91
C LEU A 43 -9.57 4.01 21.65
N TYR A 44 -10.47 4.25 22.61
CA TYR A 44 -11.35 5.40 22.63
C TYR A 44 -10.57 6.71 22.85
N ASN A 45 -10.42 7.52 21.81
CA ASN A 45 -9.71 8.80 21.90
C ASN A 45 -10.66 10.01 21.86
N ARG A 46 -11.63 10.05 22.80
CA ARG A 46 -12.68 11.08 22.95
C ARG A 46 -13.79 11.08 21.88
N LYS A 47 -13.57 10.50 20.70
CA LYS A 47 -14.57 10.37 19.62
C LYS A 47 -14.94 8.90 19.39
N ARG A 48 -16.20 8.52 19.70
CA ARG A 48 -16.67 7.11 19.67
C ARG A 48 -16.55 6.50 18.27
N ASN A 49 -16.89 7.28 17.25
CA ASN A 49 -16.80 6.88 15.85
C ASN A 49 -15.36 6.68 15.32
N LEU A 50 -14.33 7.06 16.08
CA LEU A 50 -12.93 6.80 15.73
C LEU A 50 -12.34 5.62 16.50
N CYS A 51 -13.17 4.83 17.18
CA CYS A 51 -12.76 3.62 17.90
C CYS A 51 -13.15 2.37 17.10
N ALA A 52 -12.20 1.46 16.88
CA ALA A 52 -12.42 0.20 16.18
C ALA A 52 -13.54 -0.63 16.82
N THR A 53 -13.57 -0.75 18.15
CA THR A 53 -14.60 -1.50 18.88
C THR A 53 -16.01 -0.94 18.62
N THR A 54 -16.15 0.38 18.62
CA THR A 54 -17.45 1.03 18.33
C THR A 54 -17.86 0.83 16.88
N LEU A 55 -16.93 0.99 15.93
CA LEU A 55 -17.18 0.75 14.51
C LEU A 55 -17.69 -0.67 14.27
N LEU A 56 -16.97 -1.67 14.78
CA LEU A 56 -17.29 -3.09 14.59
C LEU A 56 -18.58 -3.52 15.31
N SER A 57 -18.95 -2.81 16.38
CA SER A 57 -20.20 -3.08 17.12
C SER A 57 -21.41 -2.34 16.55
N SER A 58 -21.23 -1.45 15.56
CA SER A 58 -22.33 -0.70 14.97
C SER A 58 -23.23 -1.59 14.11
N VAL A 59 -24.53 -1.31 14.13
CA VAL A 59 -25.53 -2.03 13.32
C VAL A 59 -25.24 -1.88 11.84
N GLU A 60 -24.78 -0.70 11.44
CA GLU A 60 -24.41 -0.34 10.06
C GLU A 60 -23.23 -1.15 9.54
N PHE A 61 -22.29 -1.52 10.41
CA PHE A 61 -21.10 -2.26 10.00
C PHE A 61 -21.29 -3.78 9.98
N ARG A 62 -22.32 -4.28 10.68
CA ARG A 62 -22.63 -5.70 10.81
C ARG A 62 -22.76 -6.44 9.46
N PRO A 63 -23.40 -5.90 8.41
CA PRO A 63 -23.51 -6.59 7.12
C PRO A 63 -22.16 -6.92 6.49
N TYR A 64 -21.16 -6.03 6.63
CA TYR A 64 -19.81 -6.28 6.11
C TYR A 64 -19.14 -7.44 6.85
N LEU A 65 -19.31 -7.51 8.17
CA LEU A 65 -18.75 -8.60 8.99
C LEU A 65 -19.39 -9.95 8.68
N LEU A 66 -20.70 -9.98 8.40
CA LEU A 66 -21.41 -11.20 8.03
C LEU A 66 -21.01 -11.74 6.65
N GLN A 67 -20.68 -10.85 5.70
CA GLN A 67 -20.34 -11.24 4.33
C GLN A 67 -18.86 -11.55 4.13
N ALA A 68 -17.99 -11.03 5.00
CA ALA A 68 -16.54 -11.18 4.88
C ALA A 68 -16.09 -12.60 5.25
N ASN A 69 -15.27 -13.20 4.39
CA ASN A 69 -14.57 -14.44 4.69
C ASN A 69 -13.35 -14.20 5.59
N ALA A 70 -12.73 -13.03 5.51
CA ALA A 70 -11.63 -12.64 6.37
C ALA A 70 -11.61 -11.12 6.56
N ILE A 71 -11.09 -10.67 7.71
CA ILE A 71 -10.94 -9.26 8.07
C ILE A 71 -9.46 -8.92 8.24
N PHE A 72 -9.07 -7.78 7.68
CA PHE A 72 -7.73 -7.23 7.70
C PHE A 72 -7.74 -5.85 8.35
N PHE A 73 -6.97 -5.69 9.42
CA PHE A 73 -6.83 -4.43 10.13
C PHE A 73 -5.50 -3.74 9.79
N SER A 74 -5.59 -2.50 9.29
CA SER A 74 -4.45 -1.58 9.21
C SER A 74 -4.75 -0.35 10.05
N ILE A 75 -4.64 -0.55 11.37
CA ILE A 75 -4.92 0.39 12.44
C ILE A 75 -3.77 0.28 13.43
N GLY A 76 -3.36 1.38 14.05
CA GLY A 76 -2.40 1.33 15.15
C GLY A 76 -1.74 2.66 15.44
N THR A 77 -1.35 3.38 14.38
CA THR A 77 -0.55 4.61 14.49
C THR A 77 -1.20 5.66 15.37
N ASN A 78 -2.52 5.88 15.25
CA ASN A 78 -3.23 6.84 16.12
C ASN A 78 -3.33 6.37 17.58
N SER A 79 -3.36 5.07 17.84
CA SER A 79 -3.41 4.51 19.20
C SER A 79 -2.08 4.61 19.90
N VAL A 80 -1.01 4.11 19.27
CA VAL A 80 0.34 4.04 19.85
C VAL A 80 0.96 5.42 20.01
N ARG A 81 0.55 6.40 19.19
CA ARG A 81 0.96 7.80 19.36
C ARG A 81 0.36 8.45 20.61
N ALA A 82 -0.77 7.96 21.09
CA ALA A 82 -1.51 8.57 22.20
C ALA A 82 -1.46 7.76 23.50
N ASN A 83 -1.18 6.45 23.45
CA ASN A 83 -1.28 5.54 24.60
C ASN A 83 -0.12 4.55 24.61
N LYS A 84 0.16 3.97 25.78
CA LYS A 84 1.23 2.97 25.91
C LYS A 84 0.80 1.65 25.29
N ALA A 85 1.74 0.91 24.69
CA ALA A 85 1.51 -0.42 24.11
C ALA A 85 0.73 -1.35 25.05
N ARG A 86 1.14 -1.38 26.32
CA ARG A 86 0.53 -2.18 27.40
C ARG A 86 -0.96 -1.89 27.64
N GLU A 87 -1.44 -0.70 27.27
CA GLU A 87 -2.86 -0.31 27.39
C GLU A 87 -3.66 -0.70 26.14
N ILE A 88 -3.00 -0.78 24.98
CA ILE A 88 -3.63 -1.08 23.69
C ILE A 88 -3.82 -2.59 23.50
N ILE A 89 -2.81 -3.40 23.85
CA ILE A 89 -2.78 -4.84 23.57
C ILE A 89 -3.96 -5.60 24.21
N PRO A 90 -4.32 -5.39 25.49
CA PRO A 90 -5.49 -6.04 26.08
C PRO A 90 -6.81 -5.71 25.37
N GLN A 91 -6.90 -4.52 24.75
CA GLN A 91 -8.10 -4.08 24.04
C GLN A 91 -8.22 -4.74 22.67
N ILE A 92 -7.08 -4.94 21.98
CA ILE A 92 -7.05 -5.77 20.76
C ILE A 92 -7.46 -7.20 21.09
N GLN A 93 -6.94 -7.76 22.19
CA GLN A 93 -7.31 -9.10 22.65
C GLN A 93 -8.83 -9.21 22.87
N GLN A 94 -9.42 -8.30 23.64
CA GLN A 94 -10.87 -8.29 23.89
C GLN A 94 -11.67 -8.14 22.60
N LEU A 95 -11.27 -7.23 21.72
CA LEU A 95 -11.94 -7.01 20.42
C LEU A 95 -11.94 -8.28 19.57
N ILE A 96 -10.83 -9.03 19.54
CA ILE A 96 -10.75 -10.29 18.79
C ILE A 96 -11.66 -11.34 19.40
N PHE A 97 -11.71 -11.46 20.74
CA PHE A 97 -12.64 -12.38 21.40
C PHE A 97 -14.09 -12.03 21.11
N ASP A 98 -14.46 -10.75 21.21
CA ASP A 98 -15.82 -10.29 20.90
C ASP A 98 -16.19 -10.55 19.44
N LEU A 99 -15.26 -10.32 18.50
CA LEU A 99 -15.46 -10.60 17.09
C LEU A 99 -15.74 -12.09 16.87
N ARG A 100 -14.94 -12.97 17.45
CA ARG A 100 -15.10 -14.42 17.30
C ARG A 100 -16.36 -14.97 17.94
N GLN A 101 -16.72 -14.42 19.10
CA GLN A 101 -17.96 -14.78 19.78
C GLN A 101 -19.19 -14.40 18.93
N LYS A 102 -19.18 -13.22 18.29
CA LYS A 102 -20.31 -12.73 17.48
C LYS A 102 -20.30 -13.29 16.05
N PHE A 103 -19.13 -13.60 15.51
CA PHE A 103 -18.91 -14.03 14.12
C PHE A 103 -17.98 -15.26 14.10
N PRO A 104 -18.51 -16.47 14.34
CA PRO A 104 -17.71 -17.68 14.50
C PRO A 104 -16.86 -18.07 13.28
N HIS A 105 -17.19 -17.57 12.08
CA HIS A 105 -16.39 -17.79 10.87
C HIS A 105 -15.02 -17.10 10.90
N PHE A 106 -14.74 -16.27 11.92
CA PHE A 106 -13.43 -15.67 12.19
C PHE A 106 -12.57 -16.43 13.22
N ASN A 107 -12.92 -17.68 13.56
CA ASN A 107 -12.18 -18.47 14.54
C ASN A 107 -10.81 -18.97 14.06
N GLU A 108 -10.63 -19.17 12.75
CA GLU A 108 -9.35 -19.63 12.21
C GLU A 108 -8.32 -18.50 12.17
N ARG A 109 -7.02 -18.87 12.27
CA ARG A 109 -5.91 -17.92 12.39
C ARG A 109 -5.91 -16.86 11.31
N GLU A 110 -6.06 -17.29 10.07
CA GLU A 110 -5.90 -16.45 8.89
C GLU A 110 -7.12 -15.56 8.61
N LYS A 111 -8.23 -15.79 9.33
CA LYS A 111 -9.50 -15.05 9.13
C LYS A 111 -9.48 -13.67 9.78
N ILE A 112 -8.58 -13.44 10.73
CA ILE A 112 -8.31 -12.13 11.33
C ILE A 112 -6.83 -11.83 11.11
N THR A 113 -6.55 -10.75 10.40
CA THR A 113 -5.18 -10.28 10.17
C THR A 113 -4.99 -8.87 10.69
N ILE A 114 -3.89 -8.60 11.39
CA ILE A 114 -3.52 -7.27 11.84
C ILE A 114 -2.16 -6.89 11.27
N ALA A 115 -2.09 -5.77 10.57
CA ALA A 115 -0.84 -5.19 10.13
C ALA A 115 -0.07 -4.57 11.31
N LEU A 116 1.25 -4.76 11.32
CA LEU A 116 2.13 -4.06 12.24
C LEU A 116 2.01 -2.54 12.05
N CYS A 117 2.13 -1.80 13.15
CA CYS A 117 2.06 -0.35 13.14
C CYS A 117 3.28 0.22 12.39
N PHE A 118 3.03 1.24 11.57
CA PHE A 118 4.09 1.97 10.88
C PHE A 118 4.91 2.82 11.85
N PRO A 119 6.17 3.13 11.49
CA PRO A 119 6.94 4.17 12.17
C PRO A 119 6.16 5.49 12.22
N CYS A 120 6.30 6.21 13.34
CA CYS A 120 5.66 7.49 13.57
C CYS A 120 6.63 8.41 14.32
N PHE A 121 6.84 9.60 13.78
CA PHE A 121 7.75 10.61 14.29
C PHE A 121 7.03 11.88 14.75
N LYS A 122 5.70 11.96 14.53
CA LYS A 122 4.90 13.05 15.07
C LYS A 122 4.52 12.74 16.50
N GLU A 123 5.01 13.56 17.42
CA GLU A 123 4.78 13.41 18.86
C GLU A 123 3.39 13.86 19.31
N LEU A 124 3.00 13.43 20.52
CA LEU A 124 1.85 13.92 21.27
C LEU A 124 2.26 14.13 22.74
N PRO A 125 1.48 14.84 23.56
CA PRO A 125 1.87 15.15 24.95
C PRO A 125 2.29 13.94 25.80
N GLN A 126 1.78 12.75 25.49
CA GLN A 126 2.12 11.48 26.15
C GLN A 126 3.55 10.99 25.82
N PHE A 127 4.04 11.28 24.63
CA PHE A 127 5.36 10.91 24.12
C PHE A 127 5.98 12.14 23.46
N LYS A 128 6.58 13.02 24.27
CA LYS A 128 7.22 14.30 23.86
C LYS A 128 8.63 14.12 23.30
N ASP A 129 8.96 12.89 22.91
CA ASP A 129 10.26 12.52 22.41
C ASP A 129 10.07 11.37 21.44
N GLU A 130 10.58 11.58 20.22
CA GLU A 130 10.56 10.63 19.11
C GLU A 130 11.13 9.27 19.53
N PHE A 131 12.20 9.24 20.32
CA PHE A 131 12.80 7.99 20.77
C PHE A 131 11.82 7.19 21.63
N ASN A 132 11.19 7.83 22.62
CA ASN A 132 10.16 7.20 23.45
C ASN A 132 8.93 6.75 22.65
N LEU A 133 8.52 7.51 21.63
CA LEU A 133 7.42 7.13 20.74
C LEU A 133 7.78 5.90 19.91
N MET A 134 8.96 5.89 19.29
CA MET A 134 9.45 4.75 18.50
C MET A 134 9.66 3.50 19.36
N PHE A 135 10.16 3.66 20.60
CA PHE A 135 10.24 2.57 21.57
C PHE A 135 8.85 1.99 21.87
N ASN A 136 7.84 2.84 22.08
CA ASN A 136 6.46 2.39 22.31
C ASN A 136 5.86 1.67 21.09
N ILE A 137 6.17 2.11 19.86
CA ILE A 137 5.74 1.44 18.62
C ILE A 137 6.37 0.06 18.52
N ASN A 138 7.68 -0.06 18.77
CA ASN A 138 8.38 -1.34 18.73
C ASN A 138 7.81 -2.30 19.77
N LEU A 139 7.61 -1.82 21.01
CA LEU A 139 6.99 -2.60 22.07
C LEU A 139 5.57 -3.05 21.71
N TYR A 140 4.77 -2.18 21.09
CA TYR A 140 3.44 -2.55 20.58
C TYR A 140 3.52 -3.66 19.53
N ASN A 141 4.40 -3.52 18.53
CA ASN A 141 4.54 -4.50 17.46
C ASN A 141 5.05 -5.86 17.98
N GLU A 142 5.95 -5.88 18.96
CA GLU A 142 6.42 -7.11 19.62
C GLU A 142 5.30 -7.78 20.43
N GLN A 143 4.61 -7.01 21.28
CA GLN A 143 3.50 -7.55 22.07
C GLN A 143 2.34 -8.04 21.18
N LEU A 144 2.09 -7.38 20.05
CA LEU A 144 1.09 -7.82 19.09
C LEU A 144 1.47 -9.18 18.49
N LYS A 145 2.74 -9.40 18.16
CA LYS A 145 3.25 -10.71 17.69
C LYS A 145 3.03 -11.80 18.73
N ILE A 146 3.42 -11.55 19.97
CA ILE A 146 3.19 -12.48 21.08
C ILE A 146 1.69 -12.80 21.21
N LEU A 147 0.84 -11.77 21.19
CA LEU A 147 -0.60 -11.94 21.28
C LEU A 147 -1.15 -12.75 20.10
N SER A 148 -0.63 -12.55 18.89
CA SER A 148 -1.06 -13.29 17.70
C SER A 148 -0.84 -14.78 17.79
N ASP A 149 0.23 -15.20 18.46
CA ASP A 149 0.49 -16.61 18.73
C ASP A 149 -0.40 -17.12 19.86
N GLN A 150 -0.58 -16.34 20.93
CA GLN A 150 -1.38 -16.72 22.10
C GLN A 150 -2.87 -16.93 21.78
N ILE A 151 -3.46 -16.04 20.99
CA ILE A 151 -4.88 -16.09 20.63
C ILE A 151 -5.09 -16.36 19.14
N ASN A 152 -4.08 -16.90 18.46
CA ASN A 152 -4.15 -17.46 17.12
C ASN A 152 -4.80 -16.55 16.06
N PHE A 153 -4.19 -15.40 15.74
CA PHE A 153 -4.55 -14.59 14.55
C PHE A 153 -3.30 -14.31 13.69
N SER A 154 -3.49 -13.81 12.47
CA SER A 154 -2.38 -13.52 11.55
C SER A 154 -1.84 -12.10 11.71
N ILE A 155 -0.53 -11.94 11.55
CA ILE A 155 0.12 -10.63 11.44
C ILE A 155 0.77 -10.49 10.08
N ILE A 156 0.75 -9.26 9.57
CA ILE A 156 1.53 -8.89 8.39
C ILE A 156 2.43 -7.69 8.68
N ASP A 157 3.64 -7.71 8.12
CA ASP A 157 4.48 -6.53 7.97
C ASP A 157 4.28 -5.95 6.57
N LEU A 158 3.77 -4.71 6.50
CA LEU A 158 3.54 -3.99 5.25
C LEU A 158 4.81 -3.34 4.68
N ARG A 159 5.98 -3.63 5.26
CA ARG A 159 7.31 -3.24 4.80
C ARG A 159 7.49 -1.72 4.68
N ILE A 160 6.81 -0.98 5.55
CA ILE A 160 6.94 0.46 5.67
C ILE A 160 8.02 0.78 6.70
N THR A 161 9.07 1.49 6.28
CA THR A 161 10.17 1.95 7.14
C THR A 161 10.09 3.47 7.31
N GLY A 162 10.93 4.02 8.20
CA GLY A 162 10.96 5.46 8.47
C GLY A 162 11.17 6.32 7.22
N ASN A 163 11.98 5.85 6.27
CA ASN A 163 12.26 6.53 5.00
C ASN A 163 11.02 6.69 4.09
N HIS A 164 9.92 5.99 4.39
CA HIS A 164 8.69 6.07 3.63
C HIS A 164 7.70 7.09 4.23
N ILE A 165 7.97 7.68 5.39
CA ILE A 165 7.05 8.57 6.12
C ILE A 165 7.28 10.03 5.72
N ALA A 166 6.21 10.75 5.41
CA ALA A 166 6.23 12.10 4.83
C ALA A 166 6.12 13.24 5.86
N ASP A 167 5.12 13.16 6.74
CA ASP A 167 4.76 14.22 7.69
C ASP A 167 4.85 13.74 9.16
N GLY A 168 5.72 12.75 9.37
CA GLY A 168 5.88 12.06 10.64
C GLY A 168 4.77 11.04 10.96
N ILE A 169 3.74 10.87 10.12
CA ILE A 169 2.68 9.87 10.34
C ILE A 169 2.36 9.11 9.06
N HIS A 170 2.15 9.83 7.96
CA HIS A 170 1.61 9.28 6.73
C HIS A 170 2.71 8.82 5.81
N VAL A 171 2.49 7.67 5.16
CA VAL A 171 3.34 7.19 4.07
C VAL A 171 3.30 8.16 2.88
N HIS A 172 4.45 8.48 2.30
CA HIS A 172 4.52 9.25 1.07
C HIS A 172 3.67 8.57 -0.01
N ARG A 173 2.86 9.35 -0.72
CA ARG A 173 1.94 8.83 -1.75
C ARG A 173 2.61 7.94 -2.79
N HIS A 174 3.87 8.21 -3.14
CA HIS A 174 4.61 7.42 -4.12
C HIS A 174 5.06 6.04 -3.60
N PHE A 175 5.00 5.77 -2.28
CA PHE A 175 5.27 4.47 -1.67
C PHE A 175 4.00 3.67 -1.33
N ASN A 176 2.80 4.21 -1.55
CA ASN A 176 1.55 3.48 -1.29
C ASN A 176 1.43 2.16 -2.08
N TYR A 177 2.15 2.03 -3.20
CA TYR A 177 2.21 0.78 -3.95
C TYR A 177 2.83 -0.36 -3.14
N ILE A 178 3.71 -0.08 -2.18
CA ILE A 178 4.33 -1.09 -1.32
C ILE A 178 3.23 -1.75 -0.48
N ILE A 179 2.45 -0.95 0.24
CA ILE A 179 1.32 -1.43 1.06
C ILE A 179 0.34 -2.22 0.19
N ARG A 180 -0.06 -1.64 -0.95
CA ARG A 180 -1.01 -2.26 -1.87
C ARG A 180 -0.52 -3.63 -2.36
N ASN A 181 0.71 -3.70 -2.85
CA ASN A 181 1.24 -4.94 -3.41
C ASN A 181 1.42 -6.00 -2.32
N THR A 182 1.87 -5.62 -1.13
CA THR A 182 1.98 -6.55 0.00
C THR A 182 0.62 -7.12 0.41
N ILE A 183 -0.45 -6.32 0.41
CA ILE A 183 -1.82 -6.82 0.66
C ILE A 183 -2.28 -7.76 -0.46
N ILE A 184 -2.02 -7.41 -1.73
CA ILE A 184 -2.38 -8.27 -2.87
C ILE A 184 -1.66 -9.62 -2.80
N ASP A 185 -0.35 -9.60 -2.54
CA ASP A 185 0.46 -10.81 -2.41
C ASP A 185 -0.07 -11.69 -1.27
N TYR A 186 -0.40 -11.06 -0.13
CA TYR A 186 -1.00 -11.74 1.02
C TYR A 186 -2.36 -12.39 0.70
N PHE A 187 -3.26 -11.68 0.01
CA PHE A 187 -4.56 -12.24 -0.37
C PHE A 187 -4.43 -13.39 -1.36
N ASN A 188 -3.52 -13.30 -2.32
CA ASN A 188 -3.27 -14.41 -3.25
C ASN A 188 -2.77 -15.65 -2.51
N GLU A 189 -1.81 -15.48 -1.60
CA GLU A 189 -1.27 -16.57 -0.79
C GLU A 189 -2.33 -17.20 0.13
N PHE A 190 -3.22 -16.38 0.70
CA PHE A 190 -4.36 -16.85 1.49
C PHE A 190 -5.29 -17.76 0.67
N ILE A 191 -5.61 -17.35 -0.57
CA ILE A 191 -6.49 -18.11 -1.46
C ILE A 191 -5.84 -19.42 -1.89
N GLU A 192 -4.54 -19.39 -2.23
CA GLU A 192 -3.78 -20.58 -2.58
C GLU A 192 -3.81 -21.62 -1.45
N ARG A 193 -3.54 -21.20 -0.20
CA ARG A 193 -3.61 -22.07 0.98
C ARG A 193 -5.01 -22.63 1.23
N SER A 194 -6.03 -21.78 1.13
CA SER A 194 -7.43 -22.18 1.32
C SER A 194 -7.87 -23.22 0.28
N SER A 195 -7.36 -23.10 -0.95
CA SER A 195 -7.65 -24.02 -2.06
C SER A 195 -6.98 -25.38 -1.85
N ILE A 196 -5.71 -25.41 -1.40
CA ILE A 196 -4.97 -26.65 -1.16
C ILE A 196 -5.64 -27.49 -0.06
N ASN A 197 -6.11 -26.86 1.01
CA ASN A 197 -6.77 -27.56 2.12
C ASN A 197 -8.14 -28.14 1.73
N SER A 198 -8.78 -27.58 0.69
CA SER A 198 -10.06 -28.06 0.16
C SER A 198 -9.91 -29.34 -0.70
N THR A 199 -8.72 -29.61 -1.25
CA THR A 199 -8.48 -30.74 -2.18
C THR A 199 -8.05 -32.05 -1.47
N VAL A 200 -7.86 -32.06 -0.15
CA VAL A 200 -7.41 -33.26 0.61
C VAL A 200 -8.56 -34.22 0.97
N SER A 201 -9.81 -33.85 0.69
CA SER A 201 -10.97 -34.71 0.90
C SER A 201 -11.75 -34.92 -0.39
N ILE A 202 -11.25 -35.77 -1.28
CA ILE A 202 -12.01 -36.68 -2.16
C ILE A 202 -11.00 -37.60 -2.85
N SER A 203 -11.03 -38.87 -2.46
CA SER A 203 -10.44 -39.98 -3.18
C SER A 203 -11.08 -40.15 -4.56
N THR A 204 -10.24 -40.48 -5.55
CA THR A 204 -10.57 -41.15 -6.81
C THR A 204 -11.55 -40.46 -7.78
N SER A 205 -11.03 -39.56 -8.61
CA SER A 205 -11.16 -39.67 -10.08
C SER A 205 -10.24 -38.65 -10.75
N LYS A 206 -9.41 -39.14 -11.69
CA LYS A 206 -8.53 -38.30 -12.52
C LYS A 206 -9.38 -37.33 -13.36
N PRO A 207 -9.06 -36.03 -13.40
CA PRO A 207 -9.38 -35.21 -14.55
C PRO A 207 -8.15 -34.96 -15.40
N SER A 208 -8.41 -35.01 -16.70
CA SER A 208 -7.55 -34.73 -17.86
C SER A 208 -6.54 -33.60 -17.67
N GLN A 209 -5.32 -33.90 -18.10
CA GLN A 209 -4.24 -32.96 -18.38
C GLN A 209 -4.74 -31.76 -19.20
N SER A 210 -4.86 -30.59 -18.56
CA SER A 210 -4.61 -29.33 -19.22
C SER A 210 -3.24 -28.86 -18.76
N SER A 211 -2.37 -28.50 -19.71
CA SER A 211 -0.96 -28.19 -19.45
C SER A 211 -0.83 -26.88 -18.64
N PHE A 212 -0.97 -26.96 -17.33
CA PHE A 212 -0.51 -25.90 -16.43
C PHE A 212 1.01 -25.92 -16.43
N ARG A 213 1.63 -24.88 -17.02
CA ARG A 213 3.06 -24.64 -16.84
C ARG A 213 3.33 -24.39 -15.36
N SER A 214 4.41 -24.97 -14.84
CA SER A 214 4.78 -24.86 -13.43
C SER A 214 4.87 -23.40 -12.97
N GLN A 215 4.50 -23.16 -11.70
CA GLN A 215 4.53 -21.84 -11.05
C GLN A 215 5.91 -21.17 -11.17
N GLU A 216 6.97 -21.96 -11.11
CA GLU A 216 8.36 -21.55 -11.32
C GLU A 216 8.60 -20.99 -12.73
N SER A 217 8.00 -21.58 -13.76
CA SER A 217 8.06 -21.07 -15.15
C SER A 217 7.34 -19.73 -15.31
N ASN A 218 6.22 -19.53 -14.59
CA ASN A 218 5.48 -18.27 -14.61
C ASN A 218 6.21 -17.16 -13.86
N ILE A 219 6.81 -17.48 -12.71
CA ILE A 219 7.63 -16.55 -11.92
C ILE A 219 8.86 -16.12 -12.72
N LEU A 220 9.59 -17.06 -13.33
CA LEU A 220 10.76 -16.77 -14.17
C LEU A 220 10.40 -15.91 -15.39
N ARG A 221 9.25 -16.17 -16.04
CA ARG A 221 8.76 -15.36 -17.15
C ARG A 221 8.41 -13.94 -16.71
N ASN A 222 7.73 -13.77 -15.58
CA ASN A 222 7.34 -12.46 -15.04
C ASN A 222 8.56 -11.67 -14.59
N LYS A 223 9.55 -12.32 -13.95
CA LYS A 223 10.83 -11.72 -13.58
C LYS A 223 11.58 -11.22 -14.82
N LYS A 224 11.74 -12.06 -15.84
CA LYS A 224 12.37 -11.70 -17.12
C LYS A 224 11.65 -10.56 -17.83
N HIS A 225 10.31 -10.53 -17.77
CA HIS A 225 9.51 -9.47 -18.37
C HIS A 225 9.64 -8.13 -17.62
N ASN A 226 9.68 -8.17 -16.29
CA ASN A 226 9.90 -6.98 -15.46
C ASN A 226 11.31 -6.44 -15.59
N GLU A 227 12.33 -7.30 -15.67
CA GLU A 227 13.70 -6.90 -15.96
C GLU A 227 13.81 -6.26 -17.35
N LYS A 228 13.19 -6.86 -18.37
CA LYS A 228 13.13 -6.27 -19.72
C LYS A 228 12.42 -4.91 -19.73
N ARG A 229 11.35 -4.75 -18.95
CA ARG A 229 10.66 -3.46 -18.77
C ARG A 229 11.51 -2.45 -17.99
N LYS A 230 12.26 -2.88 -16.99
CA LYS A 230 13.17 -2.02 -16.20
C LYS A 230 14.33 -1.52 -17.07
N LEU A 231 14.93 -2.41 -17.87
CA LEU A 231 15.91 -2.06 -18.89
C LEU A 231 15.32 -1.08 -19.90
N LYS A 232 14.14 -1.36 -20.48
CA LYS A 232 13.46 -0.42 -21.40
C LYS A 232 13.17 0.96 -20.77
N ARG A 233 12.84 1.02 -19.48
CA ARG A 233 12.60 2.29 -18.76
C ARG A 233 13.87 3.10 -18.49
N GLN A 234 15.04 2.48 -18.57
CA GLN A 234 16.33 3.15 -18.36
C GLN A 234 17.01 3.57 -19.66
N LEU A 235 16.59 3.03 -20.81
CA LEU A 235 17.35 3.16 -22.05
C LEU A 235 17.22 4.52 -22.74
N TYR A 236 16.18 5.32 -22.48
CA TYR A 236 15.98 6.62 -23.15
C TYR A 236 15.50 7.69 -22.17
N VAL A 237 16.36 8.09 -21.22
CA VAL A 237 16.02 9.08 -20.19
C VAL A 237 17.10 10.15 -20.08
N ILE A 238 16.69 11.39 -20.32
CA ILE A 238 17.49 12.59 -20.10
C ILE A 238 17.29 13.07 -18.66
N LYS A 239 18.38 13.45 -17.99
CA LYS A 239 18.36 14.04 -16.65
C LYS A 239 18.97 15.43 -16.67
N ARG A 240 18.27 16.41 -16.09
CA ARG A 240 18.75 17.80 -15.97
C ARG A 240 18.49 18.35 -14.57
N LYS A 241 19.39 19.20 -14.08
CA LYS A 241 19.14 19.97 -12.86
C LYS A 241 18.13 21.06 -13.17
N LEU A 242 17.24 21.32 -12.22
CA LEU A 242 16.07 22.16 -12.39
C LEU A 242 16.11 23.28 -11.35
N TYR A 243 16.13 24.54 -11.79
CA TYR A 243 15.89 25.67 -10.89
C TYR A 243 14.49 25.58 -10.28
N ASN A 244 14.37 25.95 -9.00
CA ASN A 244 13.19 25.67 -8.17
C ASN A 244 11.88 26.30 -8.65
N GLU A 245 11.93 27.38 -9.44
CA GLU A 245 10.75 28.06 -9.96
C GLU A 245 10.18 27.42 -11.24
N TRP A 246 10.90 26.48 -11.86
CA TRP A 246 10.33 25.68 -12.93
C TRP A 246 9.23 24.76 -12.38
N ASN A 247 8.06 24.83 -12.99
CA ASN A 247 6.96 23.94 -12.72
C ASN A 247 6.68 23.05 -13.95
N LEU A 248 5.92 21.98 -13.75
CA LEU A 248 5.67 21.02 -14.84
C LEU A 248 5.00 21.67 -16.05
N GLU A 249 4.17 22.69 -15.87
CA GLU A 249 3.49 23.37 -16.97
C GLU A 249 4.49 24.19 -17.80
N THR A 250 5.35 24.98 -17.17
CA THR A 250 6.37 25.78 -17.86
C THR A 250 7.41 24.90 -18.56
N ILE A 251 7.80 23.78 -17.94
CA ILE A 251 8.68 22.78 -18.57
C ILE A 251 8.04 22.22 -19.84
N LYS A 252 6.75 21.86 -19.80
CA LYS A 252 6.04 21.34 -20.99
C LYS A 252 5.93 22.39 -22.10
N LYS A 253 5.61 23.64 -21.76
CA LYS A 253 5.58 24.75 -22.74
C LYS A 253 6.95 24.94 -23.39
N TYR A 254 8.01 24.93 -22.60
CA TYR A 254 9.38 25.06 -23.08
C TYR A 254 9.80 23.91 -24.00
N LEU A 255 9.53 22.66 -23.62
CA LEU A 255 9.82 21.49 -24.44
C LEU A 255 9.03 21.49 -25.76
N ASN A 256 7.78 21.94 -25.74
CA ASN A 256 6.97 22.10 -26.94
C ASN A 256 7.55 23.17 -27.88
N LYS A 257 8.04 24.30 -27.35
CA LYS A 257 8.72 25.35 -28.14
C LYS A 257 9.99 24.84 -28.83
N LEU A 258 10.68 23.89 -28.21
CA LEU A 258 11.85 23.23 -28.79
C LEU A 258 11.50 22.03 -29.70
N GLU A 259 10.21 21.76 -29.90
CA GLU A 259 9.67 20.63 -30.66
C GLU A 259 10.16 19.26 -30.16
N ILE A 260 10.34 19.15 -28.84
CA ILE A 260 10.83 17.91 -28.21
C ILE A 260 9.65 17.00 -27.88
N ARG A 261 9.59 15.86 -28.57
CA ARG A 261 8.60 14.81 -28.30
C ARG A 261 9.11 13.92 -27.17
N TYR A 262 8.35 13.83 -26.10
CA TYR A 262 8.68 12.95 -24.97
C TYR A 262 7.51 12.00 -24.68
N ALA A 263 7.83 10.82 -24.14
CA ALA A 263 6.85 9.83 -23.72
C ALA A 263 6.22 10.21 -22.38
N HIS A 264 7.07 10.58 -21.41
CA HIS A 264 6.63 10.88 -20.06
C HIS A 264 7.66 11.72 -19.31
N ILE A 265 7.18 12.65 -18.48
CA ILE A 265 8.00 13.39 -17.52
C ILE A 265 7.53 12.96 -16.13
N PRO A 266 8.26 12.06 -15.45
CA PRO A 266 7.98 11.72 -14.06
C PRO A 266 8.04 12.96 -13.17
N ARG A 267 7.37 12.91 -12.02
CA ARG A 267 7.53 13.95 -10.99
C ARG A 267 9.01 14.06 -10.62
N TYR A 268 9.57 15.26 -10.74
CA TYR A 268 10.96 15.52 -10.39
C TYR A 268 11.13 15.55 -8.87
N TYR A 269 12.27 15.05 -8.39
CA TYR A 269 12.69 15.04 -6.99
C TYR A 269 14.11 15.58 -6.90
N ASN A 270 14.44 16.27 -5.79
CA ASN A 270 15.75 16.90 -5.57
C ASN A 270 16.18 17.77 -6.76
N TYR A 271 15.25 18.56 -7.30
CA TYR A 271 15.54 19.48 -8.41
C TYR A 271 16.19 18.78 -9.61
N THR A 272 15.86 17.52 -9.86
CA THR A 272 16.33 16.76 -11.01
C THR A 272 15.15 16.39 -11.89
N LEU A 273 15.04 17.05 -13.04
CA LEU A 273 14.09 16.73 -14.08
C LEU A 273 14.53 15.45 -14.79
N ARG A 274 13.56 14.56 -15.04
CA ARG A 274 13.76 13.36 -15.86
C ARG A 274 12.77 13.40 -17.01
N ILE A 275 13.27 13.27 -18.24
CA ILE A 275 12.43 13.25 -19.44
C ILE A 275 12.63 11.89 -20.09
N GLN A 276 11.56 11.13 -20.24
CA GLN A 276 11.59 9.79 -20.82
C GLN A 276 11.08 9.82 -22.25
N PHE A 277 11.76 9.08 -23.13
CA PHE A 277 11.48 9.00 -24.56
C PHE A 277 11.04 7.59 -24.97
N ASN A 278 10.34 7.48 -26.11
CA ASN A 278 9.84 6.21 -26.63
C ASN A 278 10.91 5.45 -27.45
N ASN A 279 11.86 6.17 -28.04
CA ASN A 279 12.89 5.66 -28.94
C ASN A 279 14.18 6.48 -28.77
N GLN A 280 15.26 5.99 -29.40
CA GLN A 280 16.59 6.59 -29.35
C GLN A 280 16.68 7.90 -30.14
N ASP A 281 15.99 8.01 -31.27
CA ASP A 281 16.08 9.20 -32.14
C ASP A 281 15.52 10.45 -31.47
N ASP A 282 14.35 10.34 -30.82
CA ASP A 282 13.74 11.41 -30.03
C ASP A 282 14.64 11.77 -28.82
N HIS A 283 15.28 10.77 -28.23
CA HIS A 283 16.23 10.97 -27.14
C HIS A 283 17.46 11.76 -27.59
N ASP A 284 18.09 11.37 -28.69
CA ASP A 284 19.33 12.01 -29.16
C ASP A 284 19.07 13.42 -29.69
N LEU A 285 17.93 13.63 -30.36
CA LEU A 285 17.46 14.96 -30.73
C LEU A 285 17.26 15.84 -29.48
N ALA A 286 16.64 15.30 -28.44
CA ALA A 286 16.43 16.03 -27.19
C ALA A 286 17.74 16.29 -26.42
N GLU A 287 18.68 15.34 -26.41
CA GLU A 287 19.98 15.49 -25.73
C GLU A 287 20.80 16.61 -26.38
N ASN A 288 20.75 16.72 -27.72
CA ASN A 288 21.38 17.80 -28.47
C ASN A 288 20.71 19.17 -28.25
N LYS A 289 19.38 19.19 -28.13
CA LYS A 289 18.60 20.44 -27.94
C LYS A 289 18.54 20.92 -26.48
N LEU A 290 18.82 20.05 -25.50
CA LEU A 290 18.73 20.36 -24.07
C LEU A 290 20.12 20.28 -23.42
N PRO A 291 20.95 21.33 -23.49
CA PRO A 291 22.18 21.41 -22.71
C PRO A 291 21.95 21.17 -21.21
N THR A 292 22.99 20.78 -20.48
CA THR A 292 22.92 20.46 -19.04
C THR A 292 22.32 21.59 -18.19
N GLU A 293 22.57 22.85 -18.60
CA GLU A 293 22.22 24.08 -17.87
C GLU A 293 20.88 24.69 -18.31
N ILE A 294 20.19 24.08 -19.27
CA ILE A 294 19.02 24.68 -19.94
C ILE A 294 17.85 25.01 -18.99
N PHE A 295 17.82 24.38 -17.82
CA PHE A 295 16.80 24.59 -16.78
C PHE A 295 17.35 25.32 -15.55
N ASP A 296 18.44 26.07 -15.69
CA ASP A 296 18.96 26.93 -14.64
C ASP A 296 18.11 28.21 -14.43
N GLU A 297 18.51 29.01 -13.45
CA GLU A 297 17.84 30.27 -13.10
C GLU A 297 17.90 31.29 -14.24
N LYS A 298 19.02 31.37 -14.96
CA LYS A 298 19.24 32.35 -16.03
C LYS A 298 18.29 32.08 -17.20
N ASN A 299 18.20 30.82 -17.63
CA ASN A 299 17.31 30.40 -18.72
C ASN A 299 15.84 30.48 -18.31
N TYR A 300 15.51 30.21 -17.04
CA TYR A 300 14.16 30.42 -16.51
C TYR A 300 13.71 31.88 -16.66
N LYS A 301 14.50 32.82 -16.13
CA LYS A 301 14.19 34.26 -16.19
C LYS A 301 14.07 34.75 -17.63
N THR A 302 14.96 34.29 -18.51
CA THR A 302 14.92 34.62 -19.94
C THR A 302 13.65 34.09 -20.61
N PHE A 303 13.22 32.87 -20.28
CA PHE A 303 12.01 32.27 -20.84
C PHE A 303 10.74 33.01 -20.39
N ILE A 304 10.59 33.28 -19.09
CA ILE A 304 9.41 33.97 -18.54
C ILE A 304 9.32 35.41 -19.02
N ASN A 305 10.44 36.13 -19.12
CA ASN A 305 10.45 37.50 -19.65
C ASN A 305 10.07 37.57 -21.13
N ASN A 306 10.33 36.51 -21.90
CA ASN A 306 9.95 36.41 -23.31
C ASN A 306 8.53 35.85 -23.54
N GLU A 307 7.85 35.37 -22.49
CA GLU A 307 6.44 34.95 -22.53
C GLU A 307 5.50 35.92 -21.81
N SER A 308 6.03 37.03 -21.27
CA SER A 308 5.24 38.15 -20.77
C SER A 308 4.92 39.10 -21.93
N PRO A 309 3.63 39.42 -22.19
CA PRO A 309 3.24 40.29 -23.30
C PRO A 309 3.78 41.71 -23.18
#